data_AF-A0A2R5LHD0-F1
#
_entry.id   AF-A0A2R5LHD0-F1
#
_cell.length_a   1.000
_cell.length_b   1.000
_cell.length_c   1.000
_cell.angle_alpha   90.00
_cell.angle_beta   90.00
_cell.angle_gamma   90.00
#
_symmetry.space_group_name_H-M   'P 1'
#
loop_
_entity.id
_entity.type
_entity.pdbx_description
1 polymer ?
#
loop_
_entity_poly.entity_id
_entity_poly.type
_entity_poly.pdbx_seq_one_letter_code
_entity_poly.pdbx_strand_id
1 'polypeptide(L)'
;MEAVLMAMEALQGFQNKFVYDILGHSGEESHLEFVKADRPPVNDKERLKVLQEMHAHSQFCLSGDNTLAATQEAIDTVVQDDCEEHFVIVLSDANLDRYAISPKKFADILTSNPEVDAFAVFIGSLGDQAVRLQRRLPSGRTFVCMDTADLPQILQQIFTSSLLRSAS
;
A
#
# COMPACT_ATOMS: atom_id res chain seq x y z
N MET A 1 -9.99 5.54 2.65
CA MET A 1 -9.76 5.38 4.11
C MET A 1 -10.31 4.06 4.59
N GLU A 2 -11.43 3.58 4.03
CA GLU A 2 -12.03 2.27 4.31
C GLU A 2 -11.04 1.12 4.15
N ALA A 3 -10.19 1.18 3.11
CA ALA A 3 -9.14 0.20 2.87
C ALA A 3 -8.19 0.01 4.08
N VAL A 4 -7.81 1.12 4.72
CA VAL A 4 -6.89 1.12 5.86
C VAL A 4 -7.60 0.63 7.12
N LEU A 5 -8.85 1.05 7.34
CA LEU A 5 -9.66 0.51 8.44
C LEU A 5 -9.78 -1.01 8.33
N MET A 6 -10.15 -1.50 7.15
CA MET A 6 -10.28 -2.93 6.89
C MET A 6 -8.96 -3.67 7.16
N ALA A 7 -7.82 -3.14 6.71
CA ALA A 7 -6.51 -3.75 6.99
C ALA A 7 -6.22 -3.82 8.51
N MET A 8 -6.46 -2.73 9.25
CA MET A 8 -6.26 -2.69 10.71
C MET A 8 -7.17 -3.68 11.46
N GLU A 9 -8.40 -3.89 10.98
CA GLU A 9 -9.34 -4.86 11.55
C GLU A 9 -8.95 -6.29 11.17
N ALA A 10 -8.59 -6.54 9.91
CA ALA A 10 -8.24 -7.88 9.42
C ALA A 10 -6.97 -8.43 10.09
N LEU A 11 -6.01 -7.57 10.44
CA LEU A 11 -4.78 -7.94 11.12
C LEU A 11 -4.94 -8.01 12.65
N GLN A 12 -6.09 -7.60 13.19
CA GLN A 12 -6.35 -7.69 14.62
C GLN A 12 -6.36 -9.15 15.08
N GLY A 13 -5.54 -9.48 16.08
CA GLY A 13 -5.40 -10.83 16.62
C GLY A 13 -4.33 -11.68 15.93
N PHE A 14 -3.69 -11.16 14.89
CA PHE A 14 -2.59 -11.82 14.18
C PHE A 14 -1.22 -11.16 14.42
N GLN A 15 -1.06 -10.40 15.50
CA GLN A 15 0.17 -9.65 15.81
C GLN A 15 1.40 -10.57 16.01
N ASN A 16 1.19 -11.84 16.33
CA ASN A 16 2.27 -12.83 16.45
C ASN A 16 2.76 -13.35 15.09
N LYS A 17 2.08 -12.98 13.99
CA LYS A 17 2.38 -13.41 12.63
C LYS A 17 2.70 -12.24 11.70
N PHE A 18 2.07 -11.10 11.92
CA PHE A 18 2.24 -9.91 11.09
C PHE A 18 2.63 -8.72 11.97
N VAL A 19 3.64 -8.02 11.50
CA VAL A 19 4.01 -6.68 11.93
C VAL A 19 3.72 -5.76 10.75
N TYR A 20 3.14 -4.58 11.00
CA TYR A 20 2.76 -3.69 9.92
C TYR A 20 2.85 -2.22 10.30
N ASP A 21 3.27 -1.41 9.33
CA ASP A 21 3.14 0.04 9.33
C ASP A 21 2.01 0.47 8.41
N ILE A 22 1.49 1.68 8.64
CA ILE A 22 0.66 2.39 7.67
C ILE A 22 1.30 3.73 7.41
N LEU A 23 1.78 3.90 6.18
CA LEU A 23 2.42 5.11 5.69
C LEU A 23 1.51 5.80 4.67
N GLY A 24 1.58 7.12 4.61
CA GLY A 24 0.97 7.94 3.57
C GLY A 24 1.97 8.89 2.93
N HIS A 25 1.55 9.48 1.83
CA HIS A 25 2.29 10.55 1.16
C HIS A 25 1.30 11.60 0.64
N SER A 26 1.82 12.78 0.31
CA SER A 26 1.08 13.86 -0.34
C SER A 26 1.98 14.61 -1.32
N GLY A 27 1.57 15.78 -1.81
CA GLY A 27 2.45 16.66 -2.56
C GLY A 27 3.62 17.25 -1.76
N GLU A 28 3.60 17.16 -0.43
CA GLU A 28 4.59 17.80 0.45
C GLU A 28 5.54 16.81 1.11
N GLU A 29 5.04 15.63 1.48
CA GLU A 29 5.79 14.61 2.22
C GLU A 29 5.71 13.26 1.51
N SER A 30 6.82 12.52 1.46
CA SER A 30 6.87 11.13 0.99
C SER A 30 6.62 10.10 2.09
N HIS A 31 6.76 10.49 3.37
CA HIS A 31 6.76 9.57 4.50
C HIS A 31 5.96 10.11 5.68
N LEU A 32 4.65 9.91 5.65
CA LEU A 32 3.74 10.24 6.74
C LEU A 32 3.35 8.97 7.46
N GLU A 33 3.80 8.85 8.70
CA GLU A 33 3.55 7.66 9.48
C GLU A 33 2.23 7.79 10.26
N PHE A 34 1.28 6.90 9.96
CA PHE A 34 -0.01 6.84 10.65
C PHE A 34 -0.07 5.69 11.66
N VAL A 35 0.59 4.58 11.37
CA VAL A 35 0.73 3.44 12.28
C VAL A 35 2.16 2.95 12.23
N LYS A 36 2.71 2.69 13.42
CA LYS A 36 4.01 2.03 13.61
C LYS A 36 3.85 0.54 13.90
N ALA A 37 4.78 -0.24 13.39
CA ALA A 37 5.01 -1.66 13.61
C ALA A 37 5.00 -2.02 15.11
N ASP A 38 5.65 -1.21 15.94
CA ASP A 38 5.76 -1.44 17.39
C ASP A 38 4.52 -0.98 18.18
N ARG A 39 3.63 -0.21 17.54
CA ARG A 39 2.44 0.38 18.18
C ARG A 39 1.19 0.33 17.28
N PRO A 40 0.76 -0.87 16.85
CA PRO A 40 -0.46 -1.02 16.08
C PRO A 40 -1.69 -0.68 16.94
N PRO A 41 -2.76 -0.09 16.36
CA PRO A 41 -3.97 0.24 17.09
C PRO A 41 -4.70 -1.02 17.58
N VAL A 42 -4.95 -1.09 18.89
CA VAL A 42 -5.50 -2.32 19.52
C VAL A 42 -7.02 -2.28 19.72
N ASN A 43 -7.65 -1.11 19.56
CA ASN A 43 -9.08 -0.90 19.76
C ASN A 43 -9.66 0.13 18.79
N ASP A 44 -10.99 0.20 18.73
CA ASP A 44 -11.71 1.04 17.77
C ASP A 44 -11.43 2.54 17.96
N LYS A 45 -11.17 2.97 19.19
CA LYS A 45 -10.83 4.37 19.50
C LYS A 45 -9.49 4.74 18.86
N GLU A 46 -8.49 3.87 18.94
CA GLU A 46 -7.18 4.10 18.33
C GLU A 46 -7.24 4.04 16.80
N ARG A 47 -7.99 3.08 16.23
CA ARG A 47 -8.24 3.04 14.77
C ARG A 47 -8.94 4.30 14.28
N LEU A 48 -9.96 4.76 15.00
CA LEU A 48 -10.65 6.01 14.67
C LEU A 48 -9.69 7.19 14.69
N LYS A 49 -8.74 7.24 15.64
CA LYS A 49 -7.73 8.30 15.70
C LYS A 49 -6.83 8.29 14.47
N VAL A 50 -6.36 7.12 14.03
CA VAL A 50 -5.60 6.96 12.78
C VAL A 50 -6.39 7.52 11.59
N LEU A 51 -7.66 7.15 11.47
CA LEU A 51 -8.52 7.65 10.38
C LEU A 51 -8.73 9.17 10.44
N GLN A 52 -8.85 9.73 11.63
CA GLN A 52 -8.96 11.18 11.81
C GLN A 52 -7.68 11.91 11.40
N GLU A 53 -6.51 11.36 11.72
CA GLU A 53 -5.21 11.89 11.31
C GLU A 53 -5.06 11.83 9.78
N MET A 54 -5.39 10.69 9.16
CA MET A 54 -5.42 10.57 7.69
C MET A 54 -6.39 11.56 7.05
N HIS A 55 -7.59 11.71 7.60
CA HIS A 55 -8.60 12.62 7.08
C HIS A 55 -8.13 14.07 7.18
N ALA A 56 -7.64 14.49 8.35
CA ALA A 56 -7.12 15.83 8.56
C ALA A 56 -5.97 16.12 7.60
N HIS A 57 -5.02 15.20 7.45
CA HIS A 57 -3.91 15.35 6.51
C HIS A 57 -4.41 15.57 5.08
N SER A 58 -5.34 14.73 4.62
CA SER A 58 -5.91 14.83 3.26
C SER A 58 -6.65 16.15 2.99
N GLN A 59 -7.15 16.82 4.03
CA GLN A 59 -7.85 18.11 3.90
C GLN A 59 -6.89 19.30 3.75
N PHE A 60 -5.69 19.21 4.31
CA PHE A 60 -4.76 20.35 4.40
C PHE A 60 -3.50 20.21 3.53
N CYS A 61 -3.22 19.02 2.99
CA CYS A 61 -2.03 18.83 2.17
C CYS A 61 -2.13 19.56 0.81
N LEU A 62 -0.99 20.05 0.32
CA LEU A 62 -0.91 20.60 -1.03
C LEU A 62 -1.14 19.52 -2.10
N SER A 63 -1.68 19.96 -3.23
CA SER A 63 -1.80 19.12 -4.43
C SER A 63 -0.41 18.77 -4.96
N GLY A 64 -0.17 17.50 -5.22
CA GLY A 64 1.07 16.97 -5.76
C GLY A 64 1.13 15.48 -5.48
N ASP A 65 2.26 14.86 -5.78
CA ASP A 65 2.44 13.44 -5.54
C ASP A 65 3.89 13.10 -5.24
N ASN A 66 4.07 12.19 -4.28
CA ASN A 66 5.35 11.58 -3.93
C ASN A 66 5.27 10.05 -3.99
N THR A 67 4.33 9.46 -4.74
CA THR A 67 4.10 8.01 -4.85
C THR A 67 5.41 7.26 -5.11
N LEU A 68 6.23 7.71 -6.07
CA LEU A 68 7.48 7.03 -6.40
C LEU A 68 8.48 7.07 -5.24
N ALA A 69 8.66 8.23 -4.63
CA ALA A 69 9.59 8.41 -3.50
C ALA A 69 9.11 7.61 -2.28
N ALA A 70 7.83 7.73 -1.93
CA ALA A 70 7.18 7.02 -0.83
C ALA A 70 7.28 5.49 -1.00
N THR A 71 7.04 4.99 -2.22
CA THR A 71 7.13 3.55 -2.50
C THR A 71 8.57 3.06 -2.37
N GLN A 72 9.54 3.80 -2.93
CA GLN A 72 10.94 3.43 -2.83
C GLN A 72 11.42 3.44 -1.37
N GLU A 73 11.07 4.49 -0.63
CA GLU A 73 11.41 4.62 0.79
C GLU A 73 10.81 3.48 1.61
N ALA A 74 9.53 3.13 1.41
CA ALA A 74 8.90 2.00 2.09
C ALA A 74 9.59 0.65 1.79
N ILE A 75 10.03 0.43 0.54
CA ILE A 75 10.77 -0.78 0.14
C ILE A 75 12.15 -0.80 0.83
N ASP A 76 12.84 0.33 0.89
CA ASP A 76 14.17 0.43 1.48
C ASP A 76 14.14 0.28 3.01
N THR A 77 13.05 0.69 3.67
CA THR A 77 12.91 0.62 5.13
C THR A 77 12.37 -0.70 5.63
N VAL A 78 11.41 -1.34 4.93
CA VAL A 78 10.75 -2.56 5.43
C VAL A 78 11.70 -3.74 5.63
N VAL A 79 12.80 -3.79 4.87
CA VAL A 79 13.84 -4.84 4.99
C VAL A 79 14.71 -4.70 6.23
N GLN A 80 14.60 -3.60 6.97
CA GLN A 80 15.34 -3.41 8.22
C GLN A 80 14.67 -4.15 9.39
N ASP A 81 13.40 -4.54 9.26
CA ASP A 81 12.68 -5.30 10.26
C ASP A 81 13.12 -6.77 10.25
N ASP A 82 13.18 -7.42 11.41
CA ASP A 82 13.56 -8.84 11.51
C ASP A 82 12.33 -9.72 11.19
N CYS A 83 12.04 -9.89 9.91
CA CYS A 83 10.92 -10.67 9.38
C CYS A 83 11.40 -11.67 8.32
N GLU A 84 10.70 -12.80 8.18
CA GLU A 84 11.01 -13.80 7.15
C GLU A 84 10.62 -13.34 5.74
N GLU A 85 9.53 -12.56 5.65
CA GLU A 85 8.97 -12.06 4.40
C GLU A 85 8.60 -10.58 4.54
N HIS A 86 8.91 -9.78 3.52
CA HIS A 86 8.64 -8.35 3.49
C HIS A 86 7.67 -7.98 2.37
N PHE A 87 6.67 -7.17 2.72
CA PHE A 87 5.61 -6.76 1.80
C PHE A 87 5.47 -5.24 1.77
N VAL A 88 5.25 -4.69 0.58
CA VAL A 88 4.83 -3.29 0.41
C VAL A 88 3.58 -3.28 -0.47
N ILE A 89 2.47 -2.77 0.03
CA ILE A 89 1.21 -2.68 -0.73
C ILE A 89 0.82 -1.22 -0.88
N VAL A 90 0.97 -0.70 -2.10
CA VAL A 90 0.60 0.68 -2.45
C VAL A 90 -0.88 0.74 -2.79
N LEU A 91 -1.65 1.53 -2.04
CA LEU A 91 -3.07 1.79 -2.31
C LEU A 91 -3.20 3.13 -3.03
N SER A 92 -3.78 3.15 -4.24
CA SER A 92 -3.89 4.38 -5.06
C SER A 92 -5.22 4.42 -5.80
N ASP A 93 -5.74 5.60 -6.12
CA ASP A 93 -6.92 5.79 -6.99
C ASP A 93 -6.62 5.59 -8.49
N ALA A 94 -5.39 5.16 -8.81
CA ALA A 94 -4.86 4.96 -10.16
C ALA A 94 -4.63 6.23 -10.97
N ASN A 95 -4.65 7.41 -10.34
CA ASN A 95 -4.55 8.68 -11.05
C ASN A 95 -3.10 9.10 -11.37
N LEU A 96 -2.24 8.13 -11.73
CA LEU A 96 -0.81 8.34 -11.94
C LEU A 96 -0.51 9.32 -13.08
N ASP A 97 -1.31 9.27 -14.15
CA ASP A 97 -1.14 10.13 -15.33
C ASP A 97 -1.35 11.62 -14.97
N ARG A 98 -2.22 11.94 -14.01
CA ARG A 98 -2.49 13.33 -13.56
C ARG A 98 -1.27 13.98 -12.92
N TYR A 99 -0.41 13.19 -12.29
CA TYR A 99 0.80 13.64 -11.62
C TYR A 99 2.07 13.39 -12.47
N ALA A 100 1.91 13.05 -13.75
CA ALA A 100 3.00 12.72 -14.67
C ALA A 100 3.93 11.61 -14.16
N ILE A 101 3.38 10.67 -13.39
CA ILE A 101 4.12 9.52 -12.86
C ILE A 101 4.27 8.51 -13.99
N SER A 102 5.51 8.19 -14.36
CA SER A 102 5.79 7.20 -15.39
C SER A 102 5.49 5.79 -14.88
N PRO A 103 4.59 5.02 -15.53
CA PRO A 103 4.35 3.63 -15.14
C PRO A 103 5.59 2.75 -15.26
N LYS A 104 6.53 3.10 -16.15
CA LYS A 104 7.81 2.38 -16.25
C LYS A 104 8.64 2.60 -14.99
N LYS A 105 8.77 3.84 -14.52
CA LYS A 105 9.51 4.13 -13.28
C LYS A 105 8.85 3.46 -12.07
N PHE A 106 7.52 3.46 -12.04
CA PHE A 106 6.80 2.79 -10.97
C PHE A 106 7.00 1.27 -11.00
N ALA A 107 7.00 0.66 -12.20
CA ALA A 107 7.36 -0.74 -12.37
C ALA A 107 8.78 -1.05 -11.87
N ASP A 108 9.76 -0.22 -12.25
CA ASP A 108 11.15 -0.37 -11.84
C ASP A 108 11.27 -0.34 -10.31
N ILE A 109 10.59 0.60 -9.64
CA ILE A 109 10.55 0.72 -8.16
C ILE A 109 9.86 -0.49 -7.52
N LEU A 110 8.71 -0.94 -8.03
CA LEU A 110 8.02 -2.13 -7.52
C LEU A 110 8.86 -3.41 -7.64
N THR A 111 9.97 -3.39 -8.37
CA THR A 111 10.90 -4.52 -8.52
C THR A 111 12.33 -4.18 -8.10
N SER A 112 12.53 -3.07 -7.39
CA SER A 112 13.87 -2.54 -7.08
C SER A 112 14.64 -3.41 -6.09
N ASN A 113 13.93 -4.07 -5.16
CA ASN A 113 14.50 -4.99 -4.19
C ASN A 113 13.87 -6.39 -4.32
N PRO A 114 14.64 -7.45 -4.62
CA PRO A 114 14.11 -8.81 -4.72
C PRO A 114 13.70 -9.42 -3.38
N GLU A 115 14.15 -8.87 -2.25
CA GLU A 115 13.77 -9.30 -0.89
C GLU A 115 12.37 -8.77 -0.50
N VAL A 116 11.83 -7.82 -1.27
CA VAL A 116 10.53 -7.19 -1.00
C VAL A 116 9.50 -7.53 -2.06
N ASP A 117 8.37 -8.02 -1.57
CA ASP A 117 7.17 -8.23 -2.36
C ASP A 117 6.32 -6.97 -2.41
N ALA A 118 6.63 -6.11 -3.39
CA ALA A 118 5.93 -4.86 -3.63
C ALA A 118 4.79 -5.00 -4.65
N PHE A 119 3.61 -4.52 -4.28
CA PHE A 119 2.37 -4.58 -5.06
C PHE A 119 1.70 -3.21 -5.12
N ALA A 120 0.92 -2.98 -6.18
CA ALA A 120 0.02 -1.84 -6.30
C ALA A 120 -1.43 -2.31 -6.41
N VAL A 121 -2.31 -1.73 -5.59
CA VAL A 121 -3.76 -1.96 -5.64
C VAL A 121 -4.46 -0.65 -5.97
N PHE A 122 -5.09 -0.63 -7.13
CA PHE A 122 -5.79 0.53 -7.66
C PHE A 122 -7.27 0.52 -7.27
N ILE A 123 -7.71 1.46 -6.44
CA ILE A 123 -9.06 1.53 -5.88
C ILE A 123 -9.91 2.53 -6.65
N GLY A 124 -11.07 2.10 -7.16
CA GLY A 124 -12.10 3.03 -7.66
C GLY A 124 -11.72 3.82 -8.92
N SER A 125 -10.92 3.24 -9.83
CA SER A 125 -10.54 3.96 -11.05
C SER A 125 -11.76 4.23 -11.93
N LEU A 126 -12.04 5.51 -12.20
CA LEU A 126 -12.98 5.92 -13.23
C LEU A 126 -12.45 5.50 -14.62
N GLY A 127 -13.12 4.55 -15.26
CA GLY A 127 -12.80 4.11 -16.63
C GLY A 127 -11.75 3.00 -16.71
N ASP A 128 -11.00 2.98 -17.81
CA ASP A 128 -10.03 1.92 -18.15
C ASP A 128 -8.60 2.19 -17.62
N GLN A 129 -8.41 3.23 -16.82
CA GLN A 129 -7.07 3.68 -16.38
C GLN A 129 -6.32 2.62 -15.58
N ALA A 130 -6.93 2.03 -14.54
CA ALA A 130 -6.26 1.00 -13.75
C ALA A 130 -5.97 -0.26 -14.57
N VAL A 131 -6.87 -0.63 -15.49
CA VAL A 131 -6.66 -1.77 -16.40
C VAL A 131 -5.49 -1.50 -17.36
N ARG A 132 -5.38 -0.27 -17.88
CA ARG A 132 -4.24 0.15 -18.72
C ARG A 132 -2.93 0.16 -17.94
N LEU A 133 -2.94 0.61 -16.69
CA LEU A 133 -1.77 0.60 -15.82
C LEU A 133 -1.34 -0.83 -15.49
N GLN A 134 -2.28 -1.72 -15.18
CA GLN A 134 -2.01 -3.13 -14.92
C GLN A 134 -1.29 -3.82 -16.10
N ARG A 135 -1.60 -3.44 -17.35
CA ARG A 135 -0.91 -3.96 -18.54
C ARG A 135 0.53 -3.44 -18.72
N ARG A 136 0.89 -2.34 -18.06
CA ARG A 136 2.20 -1.68 -18.15
C ARG A 136 3.10 -1.95 -16.95
N LEU A 137 2.51 -2.41 -15.85
CA LEU A 137 3.20 -2.79 -14.62
C LEU A 137 3.53 -4.29 -14.63
N PRO A 138 4.46 -4.74 -13.76
CA PRO A 138 4.88 -6.13 -13.73
C PRO A 138 3.69 -7.06 -13.45
N SER A 139 3.60 -8.15 -14.21
CA SER A 139 2.53 -9.13 -14.05
C SER A 139 2.55 -9.73 -12.63
N GLY A 140 1.37 -9.89 -12.04
CA GLY A 140 1.22 -10.39 -10.67
C GLY A 140 1.52 -9.36 -9.57
N ARG A 141 2.04 -8.15 -9.90
CA ARG A 141 2.33 -7.09 -8.93
C ARG A 141 1.27 -5.97 -8.90
N THR A 142 0.18 -6.10 -9.65
CA THR A 142 -0.84 -5.06 -9.76
C THR A 142 -2.25 -5.61 -9.77
N PHE A 143 -3.11 -5.02 -8.95
CA PHE A 143 -4.51 -5.39 -8.79
C PHE A 143 -5.42 -4.19 -8.98
N VAL A 144 -6.63 -4.43 -9.46
CA VAL A 144 -7.67 -3.41 -9.60
C VAL A 144 -8.83 -3.78 -8.68
N CYS A 145 -9.19 -2.85 -7.81
CA CYS A 145 -10.23 -2.97 -6.80
C CYS A 145 -11.35 -1.99 -7.15
N MET A 146 -12.42 -2.48 -7.79
CA MET A 146 -13.55 -1.64 -8.20
C MET A 146 -14.51 -1.36 -7.04
N ASP A 147 -14.65 -2.32 -6.13
CA ASP A 147 -15.40 -2.22 -4.89
C ASP A 147 -14.45 -2.45 -3.71
N THR A 148 -14.45 -1.55 -2.73
CA THR A 148 -13.61 -1.69 -1.53
C THR A 148 -13.93 -2.93 -0.72
N ALA A 149 -15.13 -3.52 -0.89
CA ALA A 149 -15.50 -4.81 -0.32
C ALA A 149 -14.66 -5.98 -0.87
N ASP A 150 -14.05 -5.85 -2.06
CA ASP A 150 -13.20 -6.88 -2.66
C ASP A 150 -11.75 -6.82 -2.18
N LEU A 151 -11.36 -5.72 -1.53
CA LEU A 151 -9.99 -5.52 -1.07
C LEU A 151 -9.47 -6.63 -0.14
N PRO A 152 -10.24 -7.19 0.82
CA PRO A 152 -9.79 -8.33 1.62
C PRO A 152 -9.41 -9.53 0.76
N GLN A 153 -10.17 -9.81 -0.29
CA GLN A 153 -9.89 -10.93 -1.21
C GLN A 153 -8.62 -10.65 -2.03
N ILE A 154 -8.41 -9.42 -2.48
CA ILE A 154 -7.18 -9.02 -3.17
C ILE A 154 -5.96 -9.20 -2.27
N LEU A 155 -6.03 -8.76 -1.01
CA LEU A 155 -4.95 -8.94 -0.05
C LEU A 155 -4.66 -10.43 0.20
N GLN A 156 -5.69 -11.26 0.35
CA GLN A 156 -5.52 -12.71 0.48
C GLN A 156 -4.81 -13.32 -0.75
N GLN A 157 -5.17 -12.87 -1.96
CA GLN A 157 -4.49 -13.30 -3.19
C GLN A 157 -3.02 -12.89 -3.20
N ILE A 158 -2.71 -11.65 -2.80
CA ILE A 158 -1.34 -11.13 -2.68
C ILE A 158 -0.51 -12.03 -1.75
N PHE A 159 -0.96 -12.21 -0.50
CA PHE A 159 -0.21 -13.01 0.47
C PHE A 159 -0.08 -14.48 0.04
N THR A 160 -1.14 -15.08 -0.53
CA THR A 160 -1.07 -16.46 -1.02
C THR A 160 -0.08 -16.62 -2.18
N SER A 161 -0.05 -15.65 -3.11
CA SER A 161 0.84 -15.71 -4.27
C SER A 161 2.32 -15.60 -3.92
N SER A 162 2.64 -14.81 -2.88
CA SER A 162 4.01 -14.66 -2.38
C SER A 162 4.46 -15.93 -1.65
N LEU A 163 3.63 -16.46 -0.74
CA LEU A 163 3.90 -17.71 -0.03
C LEU A 163 4.17 -18.91 -0.96
N LEU A 164 3.49 -18.95 -2.11
CA LEU A 164 3.73 -19.99 -3.11
C LEU A 164 5.09 -19.82 -3.82
N ARG A 165 5.58 -18.59 -3.94
CA ARG A 165 6.88 -18.29 -4.56
C ARG A 165 8.04 -18.56 -3.61
N SER A 166 7.89 -18.28 -2.31
CA SER A 166 8.90 -18.62 -1.29
C SER A 166 9.01 -20.13 -1.05
N ALA A 167 7.98 -20.91 -1.38
CA ALA A 167 7.99 -22.38 -1.32
C ALA A 167 8.52 -23.10 -2.58
N SER A 168 8.86 -22.37 -3.65
CA SER A 168 9.32 -22.90 -4.95
C SER A 168 10.82 -22.75 -5.14
#